data_AF-A0A533WA26-F1
#
_entry.id   AF-A0A533WA26-F1
#
_cell.length_a   1.000
_cell.length_b   1.000
_cell.length_c   1.000
_cell.angle_alpha   90.00
_cell.angle_beta   90.00
_cell.angle_gamma   90.00
#
_symmetry.space_group_name_H-M   'P 1'
#
loop_
_entity.id
_entity.type
_entity.pdbx_description
1 polymer ?
#
loop_
_entity_poly.entity_id
_entity_poly.type
_entity_poly.pdbx_seq_one_letter_code
_entity_poly.pdbx_strand_id
1 'polypeptide(L)' 'LVVTGSGSTTVEAREQAYRRVANIMIPNMFYRTDIGSGWVRDSDLLLSYGYLQ' A
#
# COMPACT_ATOMS: atom_id res chain seq x y z
N LEU A 1 -9.19 5.41 12.63
CA LEU A 1 -9.58 5.57 11.22
C LEU A 1 -8.91 4.48 10.41
N VAL A 2 -9.64 3.77 9.56
CA VAL A 2 -9.09 2.79 8.63
C VAL A 2 -9.41 3.26 7.22
N VAL A 3 -8.40 3.36 6.36
CA VAL A 3 -8.56 3.68 4.94
C VAL A 3 -7.94 2.55 4.14
N THR A 4 -8.71 1.96 3.23
CA THR A 4 -8.27 0.88 2.36
C THR A 4 -8.23 1.34 0.91
N GLY A 5 -7.40 0.68 0.10
CA GLY A 5 -7.37 0.81 -1.35
C GLY A 5 -7.27 -0.57 -1.99
N SER A 6 -7.80 -0.71 -3.20
CA SER A 6 -7.79 -1.96 -3.98
C SER A 6 -7.49 -1.66 -5.44
N GLY A 7 -6.84 -2.61 -6.11
CA GLY A 7 -6.48 -2.56 -7.52
C GLY A 7 -5.96 -3.93 -7.97
N SER A 8 -5.75 -4.09 -9.28
CA SER A 8 -5.17 -5.31 -9.85
C SER A 8 -3.69 -5.45 -9.53
N THR A 9 -3.03 -4.34 -9.20
CA THR A 9 -1.64 -4.31 -8.73
C THR A 9 -1.54 -3.63 -7.37
N THR A 10 -0.49 -3.95 -6.61
CA THR A 10 -0.20 -3.27 -5.34
C THR A 10 0.05 -1.77 -5.53
N VAL A 11 0.58 -1.36 -6.70
CA VAL A 11 0.76 0.06 -7.06
C VAL A 11 -0.58 0.77 -7.15
N GLU A 12 -1.54 0.22 -7.89
CA GLU A 12 -2.89 0.77 -8.02
C GLU A 12 -3.61 0.84 -6.67
N ALA A 13 -3.51 -0.23 -5.87
CA ALA A 13 -4.11 -0.27 -4.53
C ALA A 13 -3.53 0.82 -3.62
N ARG A 14 -2.20 1.02 -3.64
CA ARG A 14 -1.51 2.10 -2.90
C ARG A 14 -1.99 3.47 -3.35
N GLU A 15 -2.01 3.74 -4.65
CA GLU A 15 -2.44 5.02 -5.19
C GLU A 15 -3.87 5.36 -4.75
N GLN A 16 -4.79 4.38 -4.80
CA GLN A 16 -6.15 4.58 -4.33
C GLN A 16 -6.21 4.89 -2.83
N ALA A 17 -5.50 4.12 -2.00
CA ALA A 17 -5.48 4.31 -0.55
C ALA A 17 -4.94 5.70 -0.19
N TYR A 18 -3.79 6.09 -0.74
CA TYR A 18 -3.16 7.37 -0.45
C TYR A 18 -3.95 8.56 -0.98
N ARG A 19 -4.61 8.43 -2.15
CA ARG A 19 -5.53 9.46 -2.66
C ARG A 19 -6.72 9.67 -1.72
N ARG A 20 -7.25 8.61 -1.11
CA ARG A 20 -8.32 8.71 -0.10
C ARG A 20 -7.82 9.37 1.19
N VAL A 21 -6.65 8.95 1.70
CA VAL A 21 -6.03 9.53 2.90
C VAL A 21 -5.73 11.03 2.71
N ALA A 22 -5.28 11.44 1.54
CA ALA A 22 -4.95 12.84 1.23
C ALA A 22 -6.16 13.79 1.36
N ASN A 23 -7.39 13.26 1.26
CA ASN A 23 -8.62 14.03 1.44
C ASN A 23 -9.11 14.09 2.90
N ILE A 24 -8.34 13.54 3.85
CA ILE A 24 -8.70 13.48 5.27
C ILE A 24 -7.75 14.37 6.07
N MET A 25 -8.30 15.33 6.79
CA MET A 25 -7.55 16.25 7.66
C MET A 25 -7.72 15.82 9.12
N ILE A 26 -6.64 15.36 9.73
CA ILE A 26 -6.58 15.06 11.18
C ILE A 26 -5.49 15.96 11.77
N PRO A 27 -5.82 16.83 12.76
CA PRO A 27 -4.82 17.67 13.42
C PRO A 27 -3.69 16.85 14.04
N ASN A 28 -2.45 17.34 13.91
CA ASN A 28 -1.24 16.69 14.45
C ASN A 28 -0.98 15.26 13.93
N MET A 29 -1.53 14.91 12.76
CA MET A 29 -1.34 13.60 12.16
C MET A 29 0.00 13.50 11.43
N PHE A 30 0.68 12.37 11.58
CA PHE A 30 1.85 12.00 10.77
C PHE A 30 1.47 10.83 9.86
N TYR A 31 1.52 11.04 8.55
CA TYR A 31 1.21 10.00 7.57
C TYR A 31 2.47 9.24 7.16
N ARG A 32 2.41 7.91 7.24
CA ARG A 32 3.42 7.03 6.67
C ARG A 32 3.12 6.79 5.18
N THR A 33 4.04 7.17 4.29
CA THR A 33 3.83 7.22 2.82
C THR A 33 4.44 6.04 2.03
N ASP A 34 5.11 5.12 2.72
CA ASP A 34 5.87 4.00 2.12
C ASP A 34 5.14 2.65 2.22
N ILE A 35 3.94 2.55 2.79
CA ILE A 35 3.26 1.26 3.06
C ILE A 35 2.98 0.47 1.77
N GLY A 36 3.70 -0.64 1.57
CA GLY A 36 3.60 -1.50 0.38
C GLY A 36 4.63 -1.21 -0.72
N SER A 37 5.65 -0.37 -0.48
CA SER A 37 6.63 0.04 -1.50
C SER A 37 7.63 -1.07 -1.77
N GLY A 38 7.89 -1.87 -0.73
CA GLY A 38 8.71 -3.08 -0.82
C GLY A 38 8.09 -4.19 -1.65
N TRP A 39 6.77 -4.13 -1.96
CA TRP A 39 6.08 -5.24 -2.61
C TRP A 39 6.76 -5.70 -3.90
N VAL A 40 7.29 -4.79 -4.72
CA VAL A 40 7.97 -5.15 -5.97
C VAL A 40 9.15 -6.10 -5.74
N ARG A 41 9.93 -5.88 -4.68
CA ARG A 41 11.06 -6.74 -4.31
C ARG A 41 10.57 -7.96 -3.54
N ASP A 42 9.67 -7.74 -2.61
CA ASP A 42 9.22 -8.76 -1.67
C ASP A 42 8.36 -9.82 -2.40
N SER A 43 7.65 -9.47 -3.49
CA SER A 43 6.91 -10.41 -4.32
C SER A 43 7.82 -11.43 -4.98
N ASP A 44 8.98 -11.00 -5.50
CA ASP A 44 9.94 -11.89 -6.15
C ASP A 44 10.53 -12.88 -5.15
N LEU A 45 10.84 -12.41 -3.94
CA LEU A 45 11.30 -13.26 -2.84
C LEU A 45 10.22 -14.27 -2.43
N LEU A 46 8.98 -13.81 -2.25
CA LEU A 46 7.87 -14.68 -1.86
C LEU A 46 7.53 -15.72 -2.93
N LEU A 47 7.64 -15.37 -4.22
CA LEU A 47 7.54 -16.32 -5.33
C LEU A 47 8.67 -17.36 -5.26
N SER A 48 9.91 -16.93 -5.06
CA SER A 48 11.07 -17.86 -4.96
C SER A 48 10.95 -18.82 -3.79
N TYR A 49 10.31 -18.41 -2.70
CA TYR A 49 10.07 -19.23 -1.52
C TYR A 49 8.81 -20.10 -1.64
N GLY A 50 8.01 -19.94 -2.69
CA GLY A 50 6.76 -20.67 -2.89
C GLY A 50 5.59 -20.21 -2.02
N TYR A 51 5.64 -19.00 -1.46
CA TYR A 51 4.55 -18.41 -0.67
C TYR A 51 3.51 -17.67 -1.52
N LEU A 52 3.85 -17.36 -2.77
CA LEU A 52 2.92 -16.86 -3.79
C LEU A 52 2.79 -17.90 -4.90
N GLN A 53 1.56 -18.15 -5.33
CA GLN A 53 1.21 -19.06 -6.42
C GLN A 53 0.62 -18.29 -7.60
#